data_AF-A0A0D6XAP4-F1
#
_entry.id   AF-A0A0D6XAP4-F1
#
_cell.length_a   1.000
_cell.length_b   1.000
_cell.length_c   1.000
_cell.angle_alpha   90.00
_cell.angle_beta   90.00
_cell.angle_gamma   90.00
#
_symmetry.space_group_name_H-M   'P 1'
#
loop_
_entity.id
_entity.type
_entity.pdbx_description
1 polymer ?
#
loop_
_entity_poly.entity_id
_entity_poly.type
_entity_poly.pdbx_seq_one_letter_code
_entity_poly.pdbx_strand_id
1 'polypeptide(L)'
;MRTLHTLARLALEAHRRNPKDPGLAPLWERVRLKRALRPAAPEEELWAEALLDHLTEGLTEAWDRYGAPSAALDPEGGHLASFTGPGEPEAFRAPSRREAYRVARRAWFRRILERL
;
A
#
# COMPACT_ATOMS: atom_id res chain seq x y z
N MET A 1 0.76 -15.24 -5.34
CA MET A 1 0.60 -13.85 -5.84
C MET A 1 -0.49 -13.68 -6.92
N ARG A 2 -1.48 -14.58 -7.02
CA ARG A 2 -2.53 -14.53 -8.08
C ARG A 2 -3.45 -13.29 -7.95
N THR A 3 -3.78 -12.89 -6.72
CA THR A 3 -4.71 -11.79 -6.44
C THR A 3 -4.21 -10.43 -6.94
N LEU A 4 -2.91 -10.13 -6.76
CA LEU A 4 -2.38 -8.81 -7.11
C LEU A 4 -2.21 -8.64 -8.63
N HIS A 5 -1.85 -9.73 -9.33
CA HIS A 5 -1.90 -9.79 -10.79
C HIS A 5 -3.32 -9.59 -11.31
N THR A 6 -4.33 -10.23 -10.68
CA THR A 6 -5.74 -10.03 -11.04
C THR A 6 -6.19 -8.58 -10.81
N LEU A 7 -5.78 -7.94 -9.71
CA LEU A 7 -6.10 -6.53 -9.46
C LEU A 7 -5.45 -5.61 -10.48
N ALA A 8 -4.18 -5.86 -10.84
CA ALA A 8 -3.50 -5.08 -11.86
C ALA A 8 -4.16 -5.22 -13.24
N ARG A 9 -4.54 -6.44 -13.62
CA ARG A 9 -5.34 -6.72 -14.83
C ARG A 9 -6.61 -5.88 -14.86
N LEU A 10 -7.39 -5.94 -13.79
CA LEU A 10 -8.65 -5.22 -13.69
C LEU A 10 -8.44 -3.70 -13.76
N ALA A 11 -7.39 -3.19 -13.12
CA ALA A 11 -7.04 -1.78 -13.19
C ALA A 11 -6.61 -1.36 -14.61
N LEU A 12 -5.83 -2.19 -15.31
CA LEU A 12 -5.38 -1.92 -16.67
C LEU A 12 -6.56 -1.93 -17.64
N GLU A 13 -7.46 -2.90 -17.48
CA GLU A 13 -8.68 -2.98 -18.26
C GLU A 13 -9.60 -1.77 -18.02
N ALA A 14 -9.76 -1.35 -16.76
CA ALA A 14 -10.51 -0.16 -16.41
C ALA A 14 -9.90 1.11 -17.05
N HIS A 15 -8.57 1.26 -17.02
CA HIS A 15 -7.91 2.38 -17.65
C HIS A 15 -7.97 2.35 -19.17
N ARG A 16 -7.86 1.17 -19.81
CA ARG A 16 -8.07 1.05 -21.26
C ARG A 16 -9.48 1.50 -21.68
N ARG A 17 -10.50 1.18 -20.86
CA ARG A 17 -11.88 1.64 -21.09
C ARG A 17 -12.07 3.14 -20.86
N ASN A 18 -11.37 3.70 -19.88
CA ASN A 18 -11.39 5.14 -19.60
C ASN A 18 -9.98 5.69 -19.30
N PRO A 19 -9.19 6.04 -20.33
CA PRO A 19 -7.81 6.49 -20.14
C PRO A 19 -7.69 7.82 -19.38
N LYS A 20 -8.78 8.59 -19.32
CA LYS A 20 -8.86 9.90 -18.65
C LYS A 20 -9.49 9.82 -17.26
N ASP A 21 -9.69 8.61 -16.73
CA ASP A 21 -10.23 8.44 -15.38
C ASP A 21 -9.36 9.20 -14.36
N PRO A 22 -9.94 10.11 -13.56
CA PRO A 22 -9.17 10.97 -12.67
C PRO A 22 -8.51 10.22 -11.51
N GLY A 23 -9.01 9.03 -11.15
CA GLY A 23 -8.41 8.18 -10.12
C GLY A 23 -7.29 7.30 -10.66
N LEU A 24 -7.45 6.76 -11.88
CA LEU A 24 -6.51 5.81 -12.46
C LEU A 24 -5.42 6.49 -13.32
N ALA A 25 -5.74 7.52 -14.10
CA ALA A 25 -4.79 8.13 -15.03
C ALA A 25 -3.52 8.67 -14.35
N PRO A 26 -3.58 9.38 -13.20
CA PRO A 26 -2.37 9.85 -12.51
C PRO A 26 -1.53 8.70 -11.94
N LEU A 27 -2.17 7.63 -11.47
CA LEU A 27 -1.48 6.43 -10.99
C LEU A 27 -0.75 5.74 -12.15
N TRP A 28 -1.43 5.54 -13.28
CA TRP A 28 -0.85 4.91 -14.46
C TRP A 28 0.33 5.69 -15.01
N GLU A 29 0.23 7.02 -15.08
CA GLU A 29 1.33 7.85 -15.54
C GLU A 29 2.53 7.79 -14.59
N ARG A 30 2.31 7.81 -13.27
CA ARG A 30 3.40 7.64 -12.29
C ARG A 30 4.09 6.28 -12.42
N VAL A 31 3.33 5.19 -12.52
CA VAL A 31 3.89 3.85 -12.71
C VAL A 31 4.65 3.78 -14.04
N ARG A 32 4.08 4.31 -15.12
CA ARG A 32 4.70 4.35 -16.46
C ARG A 32 6.04 5.07 -16.43
N LEU A 33 6.09 6.27 -15.86
CA LEU A 33 7.30 7.08 -15.76
C LEU A 33 8.35 6.42 -14.87
N LYS A 34 7.96 5.95 -13.68
CA LYS A 34 8.87 5.32 -12.71
C LYS A 34 9.48 4.03 -13.25
N ARG A 35 8.75 3.29 -14.09
CA ARG A 35 9.18 2.01 -14.67
C ARG A 35 9.58 2.09 -16.14
N ALA A 36 9.68 3.31 -16.70
CA ALA A 36 10.03 3.57 -18.10
C ALA A 36 9.22 2.73 -19.12
N LEU A 37 7.95 2.49 -18.82
CA LEU A 37 7.07 1.70 -19.70
C LEU A 37 6.74 2.49 -20.97
N ARG A 38 6.81 1.81 -22.12
CA ARG A 38 6.42 2.41 -23.40
C ARG A 38 4.90 2.64 -23.43
N PRO A 39 4.40 3.75 -24.02
CA PRO A 39 2.96 4.03 -24.11
C PRO A 39 2.14 2.91 -24.79
N ALA A 40 2.79 2.14 -25.67
CA ALA A 40 2.20 1.01 -26.39
C ALA A 40 2.61 -0.36 -25.81
N ALA A 41 3.17 -0.44 -24.60
CA ALA A 41 3.53 -1.71 -23.98
C ALA A 41 2.26 -2.59 -23.82
N PRO A 42 2.10 -3.67 -24.60
CA PRO A 42 0.83 -4.40 -24.67
C PRO A 42 0.64 -5.38 -23.51
N GLU A 43 1.72 -5.74 -22.83
CA GLU A 43 1.76 -6.90 -21.95
C GLU A 43 1.24 -6.54 -20.56
N GLU A 44 0.12 -7.15 -20.23
CA GLU A 44 -0.58 -7.01 -18.96
C GLU A 44 0.32 -7.39 -17.77
N GLU A 45 1.13 -8.42 -17.94
CA GLU A 45 2.12 -8.87 -16.97
C GLU A 45 3.13 -7.78 -16.61
N LEU A 46 3.66 -7.03 -17.59
CA LEU A 46 4.61 -5.94 -17.33
C LEU A 46 3.99 -4.82 -16.49
N TRP A 47 2.72 -4.51 -16.73
CA TRP A 47 1.99 -3.53 -15.93
C TRP A 47 1.67 -4.06 -14.53
N ALA A 48 1.37 -5.35 -14.39
CA ALA A 48 1.15 -5.99 -13.10
C ALA A 48 2.40 -5.99 -12.22
N GLU A 49 3.55 -6.33 -12.80
CA GLU A 49 4.86 -6.25 -12.14
C GLU A 49 5.18 -4.80 -11.78
N ALA A 50 5.03 -3.86 -12.71
CA ALA A 50 5.30 -2.45 -12.47
C ALA A 50 4.44 -1.86 -11.33
N LEU A 51 3.16 -2.22 -11.25
CA LEU A 51 2.28 -1.81 -10.16
C LEU A 51 2.69 -2.45 -8.84
N LEU A 52 2.99 -3.76 -8.83
CA LEU A 52 3.46 -4.44 -7.64
C LEU A 52 4.74 -3.81 -7.10
N ASP A 53 5.69 -3.53 -7.98
CA ASP A 53 6.95 -2.90 -7.60
C ASP A 53 6.72 -1.49 -7.06
N HIS A 54 5.84 -0.71 -7.70
CA HIS A 54 5.50 0.63 -7.21
C HIS A 54 4.91 0.60 -5.79
N LEU A 55 3.96 -0.32 -5.54
CA LEU A 55 3.34 -0.47 -4.22
C LEU A 55 4.35 -0.97 -3.18
N THR A 56 5.18 -1.95 -3.54
CA THR A 56 6.17 -2.54 -2.64
C THR A 56 7.24 -1.52 -2.27
N GLU A 57 7.75 -0.78 -3.25
CA GLU A 57 8.73 0.29 -3.01
C GLU A 57 8.14 1.39 -2.13
N GLY A 58 6.92 1.84 -2.40
CA GLY A 58 6.26 2.83 -1.56
C GLY A 58 6.04 2.38 -0.11
N LEU A 59 5.70 1.10 0.10
CA LEU A 59 5.61 0.51 1.43
C LEU A 59 6.97 0.42 2.13
N THR A 60 8.02 0.05 1.39
CA THR A 60 9.40 -0.02 1.91
C THR A 60 9.91 1.37 2.28
N GLU A 61 9.77 2.36 1.41
CA GLU A 61 10.15 3.75 1.68
C GLU A 61 9.41 4.31 2.91
N ALA A 62 8.11 4.00 3.04
CA ALA A 62 7.35 4.38 4.21
C ALA A 62 7.83 3.68 5.48
N TRP A 63 8.22 2.41 5.38
CA TRP A 63 8.80 1.68 6.50
C TRP A 63 10.13 2.33 6.93
N ASP A 64 11.01 2.65 6.00
CA ASP A 64 12.29 3.29 6.30
C ASP A 64 12.09 4.67 6.93
N ARG A 65 11.08 5.42 6.47
CA ARG A 65 10.80 6.77 6.94
C ARG A 65 10.10 6.83 8.30
N TYR A 66 9.11 5.98 8.52
CA TYR A 66 8.21 6.07 9.68
C TYR A 66 8.35 4.91 10.67
N GLY A 67 9.11 3.88 10.30
CA GLY A 67 9.17 2.61 11.01
C GLY A 67 7.93 1.75 10.79
N ALA A 68 8.07 0.46 11.12
CA ALA A 68 6.92 -0.43 11.20
C ALA A 68 6.10 -0.19 12.48
N PRO A 69 4.81 -0.52 12.45
CA PRO A 69 4.00 -0.59 13.66
C PRO A 69 4.65 -1.51 14.70
N SER A 70 4.49 -1.16 15.97
CA SER A 70 5.05 -1.91 17.09
C SER A 70 3.96 -2.23 18.10
N ALA A 71 4.22 -3.18 19.00
CA ALA A 71 3.28 -3.55 20.05
C ALA A 71 4.03 -3.91 21.34
N ALA A 72 3.55 -3.37 22.45
CA ALA A 72 4.09 -3.55 23.80
C ALA A 72 2.99 -3.99 24.78
N LEU A 73 3.41 -4.48 25.95
CA LEU A 73 2.49 -4.68 27.07
C LEU A 73 2.02 -3.32 27.56
N ASP A 74 0.74 -3.23 27.86
CA ASP A 74 0.14 -2.02 28.40
C ASP A 74 0.14 -2.08 29.95
N PRO A 75 0.64 -1.05 30.65
CA PRO A 75 0.62 -1.01 32.13
C PRO A 75 -0.79 -1.14 32.72
N GLU A 76 -1.82 -0.73 31.99
CA GLU A 76 -3.23 -0.84 32.42
C GLU A 76 -3.84 -2.21 32.11
N GLY A 77 -3.06 -3.11 31.51
CA GLY A 77 -3.47 -4.47 31.13
C GLY A 77 -3.70 -4.62 29.62
N GLY A 78 -3.39 -5.81 29.10
CA GLY A 78 -3.46 -6.10 27.67
C GLY A 78 -2.24 -5.60 26.90
N HIS A 79 -2.43 -5.24 25.63
CA HIS A 79 -1.35 -4.83 24.73
C HIS A 79 -1.73 -3.58 23.96
N LEU A 80 -0.79 -2.64 23.88
CA LEU A 80 -0.89 -1.43 23.09
C LEU A 80 -0.02 -1.58 21.84
N ALA A 81 -0.60 -1.39 20.67
CA ALA A 81 0.12 -1.32 19.41
C ALA A 81 -0.06 0.04 18.77
N SER A 82 1.01 0.60 18.23
CA SER A 82 1.00 1.94 17.65
C SER A 82 1.85 2.02 16.40
N PHE A 83 1.64 3.08 15.63
CA PHE A 83 2.50 3.41 14.50
C PHE A 83 2.60 4.92 14.31
N THR A 84 3.66 5.32 13.62
CA THR A 84 3.74 6.65 13.01
C THR A 84 3.62 6.51 11.49
N GLY A 85 3.27 7.60 10.82
CA GLY A 85 3.06 7.62 9.39
C GLY A 85 2.72 9.04 8.94
N PRO A 86 2.23 9.22 7.71
CA PRO A 86 1.68 10.50 7.28
C PRO A 86 0.55 10.94 8.20
N GLY A 87 0.75 12.03 8.96
CA GLY A 87 -0.21 12.58 9.93
C GLY A 87 0.06 12.15 11.37
N GLU A 88 -0.97 12.23 12.22
CA GLU A 88 -0.85 11.96 13.65
C GLU A 88 -0.61 10.47 13.96
N PRO A 89 0.20 10.14 14.98
CA PRO A 89 0.35 8.78 15.47
C PRO A 89 -0.99 8.16 15.86
N GLU A 90 -1.16 6.87 15.60
CA GLU A 90 -2.32 6.09 16.03
C GLU A 90 -1.91 4.95 16.95
N ALA A 91 -2.77 4.61 17.90
CA ALA A 91 -2.56 3.53 18.83
C ALA A 91 -3.85 2.73 19.08
N PHE A 92 -3.70 1.42 19.29
CA PHE A 92 -4.78 0.44 19.39
C PHE A 92 -4.49 -0.48 20.56
N ARG A 93 -5.47 -0.64 21.45
CA ARG A 93 -5.40 -1.58 22.57
C ARG A 93 -6.15 -2.85 22.25
N ALA A 94 -5.60 -3.99 22.64
CA ALA A 94 -6.29 -5.28 22.56
C ALA A 94 -5.82 -6.23 23.67
N PRO A 95 -6.61 -7.27 24.01
CA PRO A 95 -6.22 -8.24 25.03
C PRO A 95 -4.92 -8.99 24.69
N SER A 96 -4.62 -9.21 23.41
CA SER A 96 -3.43 -9.93 22.96
C SER A 96 -2.51 -9.10 22.08
N ARG A 97 -1.19 -9.34 22.19
CA ARG A 97 -0.16 -8.71 21.34
C ARG A 97 -0.46 -8.88 19.86
N ARG A 98 -0.89 -10.10 19.48
CA ARG A 98 -1.18 -10.45 18.09
C ARG A 98 -2.33 -9.61 17.53
N GLU A 99 -3.38 -9.43 18.31
CA GLU A 99 -4.56 -8.67 17.89
C GLU A 99 -4.25 -7.18 17.76
N ALA A 100 -3.66 -6.59 18.81
CA ALA A 100 -3.26 -5.18 18.80
C ALA A 100 -2.36 -4.89 17.60
N TYR A 101 -1.31 -5.71 17.42
CA TYR A 101 -0.37 -5.54 16.31
C TYR A 101 -1.03 -5.75 14.94
N ARG A 102 -1.97 -6.69 14.80
CA ARG A 102 -2.69 -6.91 13.54
C ARG A 102 -3.52 -5.68 13.15
N VAL A 103 -4.21 -5.07 14.10
CA VAL A 103 -5.03 -3.87 13.85
C VAL A 103 -4.14 -2.70 13.45
N ALA A 104 -3.12 -2.40 14.26
CA ALA A 104 -2.16 -1.33 13.97
C ALA A 104 -1.50 -1.51 12.59
N ARG A 105 -1.10 -2.74 12.25
CA ARG A 105 -0.46 -3.04 10.95
C ARG A 105 -1.39 -2.85 9.76
N ARG A 106 -2.66 -3.26 9.88
CA ARG A 106 -3.65 -3.04 8.81
C ARG A 106 -3.95 -1.55 8.61
N ALA A 107 -4.09 -0.80 9.70
CA ALA A 107 -4.31 0.64 9.66
C ALA A 107 -3.12 1.37 9.03
N TRP A 108 -1.89 1.00 9.42
CA TRP A 108 -0.66 1.54 8.83
C TRP A 108 -0.59 1.28 7.32
N PHE A 109 -0.74 0.03 6.88
CA PHE A 109 -0.71 -0.29 5.44
C PHE A 109 -1.74 0.52 4.66
N ARG A 110 -2.97 0.62 5.17
CA ARG A 110 -4.02 1.41 4.52
C ARG A 110 -3.62 2.87 4.39
N ARG A 111 -3.12 3.48 5.47
CA ARG A 111 -2.71 4.87 5.48
C ARG A 111 -1.55 5.16 4.52
N ILE A 112 -0.57 4.26 4.42
CA ILE A 112 0.52 4.43 3.44
C ILE A 112 -0.03 4.32 2.02
N LEU A 113 -0.82 3.28 1.73
CA LEU A 113 -1.37 3.03 0.39
C LEU A 113 -2.31 4.14 -0.09
N GLU A 114 -3.04 4.80 0.81
CA GLU A 114 -3.88 5.97 0.49
C GLU A 114 -3.06 7.24 0.14
N ARG A 115 -1.75 7.21 0.38
CA ARG A 115 -0.82 8.34 0.16
C ARG A 115 0.23 8.07 -0.91
N LEU A 116 0.25 6.87 -1.50
CA LEU A 116 1.09 6.54 -2.67
C LEU A 116 0.53 7.19 -3.94
#